data_AF-A0A239GJJ8-F1
#
_entry.id   AF-A0A239GJJ8-F1
#
_cell.length_a   1.000
_cell.length_b   1.000
_cell.length_c   1.000
_cell.angle_alpha   90.00
_cell.angle_beta   90.00
_cell.angle_gamma   90.00
#
_symmetry.space_group_name_H-M   'P 1'
#
loop_
_entity.id
_entity.type
_entity.pdbx_description
1 polymer ?
#
loop_
_entity_poly.entity_id
_entity_poly.type
_entity_poly.pdbx_seq_one_letter_code
_entity_poly.pdbx_strand_id
1 'polypeptide(L)'
;MKEIWGNEHEYKDEYDDMEEWEAEADFFDKRDWKGLVEYRRQKAENHSDAPDYQWSLGEAYVRNKEYEKAISFLGDLHKKYPDDLNIQHSLLDALFAIGKDETVVNWILSLIF
;
A
#
# COMPACT_ATOMS: atom_id res chain seq x y z
N MET A 1 -21.45 15.54 -19.25
CA MET A 1 -20.34 15.32 -18.33
C MET A 1 -20.64 14.03 -17.57
N LYS A 2 -19.90 12.95 -17.84
CA LYS A 2 -19.96 11.73 -17.03
C LYS A 2 -18.70 11.69 -16.19
N GLU A 3 -18.88 11.50 -14.90
CA GLU A 3 -17.85 11.43 -13.88
C GLU A 3 -16.89 10.28 -14.16
N ILE A 4 -15.60 10.54 -13.90
CA ILE A 4 -14.48 9.63 -14.10
C ILE A 4 -14.35 8.81 -12.82
N TRP A 5 -15.10 7.72 -12.72
CA TRP A 5 -14.89 6.68 -11.72
C TRP A 5 -14.64 5.38 -12.49
N GLY A 6 -13.38 4.96 -12.58
CA GLY A 6 -13.06 3.58 -12.97
C GLY A 6 -13.73 2.65 -11.97
N ASN A 7 -14.56 1.75 -12.46
CA ASN A 7 -15.41 0.89 -11.64
C ASN A 7 -14.59 -0.29 -11.11
N GLU A 8 -14.86 -0.74 -9.88
CA GLU A 8 -14.18 -1.89 -9.25
C GLU A 8 -14.24 -3.17 -10.12
N HIS A 9 -15.30 -3.30 -10.93
CA HIS A 9 -15.46 -4.38 -11.90
C HIS A 9 -14.57 -4.26 -13.14
N GLU A 10 -14.14 -3.06 -13.53
CA GLU A 10 -13.37 -2.83 -14.76
C GLU A 10 -11.95 -3.42 -14.63
N TYR A 11 -11.30 -3.24 -13.48
CA TYR A 11 -9.95 -3.75 -13.25
C TYR A 11 -9.92 -5.26 -13.05
N LYS A 12 -10.98 -5.84 -12.47
CA LYS A 12 -11.03 -7.28 -12.24
C LYS A 12 -11.05 -8.04 -13.57
N ASP A 13 -11.94 -7.63 -14.49
CA ASP A 13 -12.06 -8.29 -15.79
C ASP A 13 -10.83 -8.10 -16.68
N GLU A 14 -10.11 -6.97 -16.55
CA GLU A 14 -8.89 -6.69 -17.33
C GLU A 14 -7.67 -7.51 -16.87
N TYR A 15 -7.53 -7.75 -15.56
CA TYR A 15 -6.34 -8.39 -14.99
C TYR A 15 -6.54 -9.84 -14.50
N ASP A 16 -7.75 -10.40 -14.61
CA ASP A 16 -8.05 -11.78 -14.18
C ASP A 16 -7.27 -12.84 -14.98
N ASP A 17 -6.95 -12.56 -16.26
CA ASP A 17 -6.18 -13.46 -17.14
C ASP A 17 -4.67 -13.16 -17.16
N MET A 18 -4.21 -12.10 -16.48
CA MET A 18 -2.80 -11.72 -16.44
C MET A 18 -2.07 -12.35 -15.26
N GLU A 19 -0.78 -12.63 -15.44
CA GLU A 19 0.10 -12.93 -14.32
C GLU A 19 0.24 -11.69 -13.43
N GLU A 20 0.42 -11.88 -12.11
CA GLU A 20 0.45 -10.76 -11.16
C GLU A 20 1.53 -9.72 -11.51
N TRP A 21 2.68 -10.17 -12.00
CA TRP A 21 3.77 -9.27 -12.40
C TRP A 21 3.46 -8.47 -13.67
N GLU A 22 2.62 -8.98 -14.56
CA GLU A 22 2.18 -8.25 -15.77
C GLU A 22 1.20 -7.14 -15.39
N ALA A 23 0.23 -7.46 -14.54
CA ALA A 23 -0.72 -6.48 -14.00
C ALA A 23 0.00 -5.35 -13.23
N GLU A 24 0.92 -5.73 -12.33
CA GLU A 24 1.75 -4.78 -11.58
C GLU A 24 2.60 -3.90 -12.51
N ALA A 25 3.26 -4.48 -13.52
CA ALA A 25 4.08 -3.71 -14.46
C ALA A 25 3.26 -2.64 -15.20
N ASP A 26 2.03 -2.97 -15.63
CA ASP A 26 1.16 -2.03 -16.33
C ASP A 26 0.74 -0.84 -15.45
N PHE A 27 0.37 -1.09 -14.18
CA PHE A 27 0.08 0.00 -13.23
C PHE A 27 1.29 0.92 -13.04
N PHE A 28 2.50 0.36 -12.96
CA PHE A 28 3.72 1.14 -12.80
C PHE A 28 4.07 1.96 -14.04
N ASP A 29 3.93 1.38 -15.24
CA ASP A 29 4.19 2.04 -16.52
C ASP A 29 3.21 3.20 -16.75
N LYS A 30 1.93 3.00 -16.43
CA LYS A 30 0.89 4.03 -16.50
C LYS A 30 0.93 5.01 -15.33
N ARG A 31 1.67 4.68 -14.26
CA ARG A 31 1.65 5.37 -12.95
C ARG A 31 0.23 5.49 -12.38
N ASP A 32 -0.59 4.48 -12.64
CA ASP A 32 -1.95 4.43 -12.13
C ASP A 32 -1.96 3.86 -10.70
N TRP A 33 -1.52 4.70 -9.76
CA TRP A 33 -1.45 4.33 -8.35
C TRP A 33 -2.82 4.11 -7.71
N LYS A 34 -3.86 4.75 -8.25
CA LYS A 34 -5.23 4.55 -7.79
C LYS A 34 -5.75 3.18 -8.21
N GLY A 35 -5.51 2.78 -9.46
CA GLY A 35 -5.78 1.41 -9.94
C GLY A 35 -4.99 0.36 -9.16
N LEU A 36 -3.71 0.62 -8.89
CA LEU A 36 -2.86 -0.27 -8.10
C LEU A 36 -3.41 -0.52 -6.69
N VAL A 37 -3.89 0.55 -6.02
CA VAL A 37 -4.54 0.44 -4.70
C VAL A 37 -5.77 -0.47 -4.77
N GLU A 38 -6.60 -0.29 -5.79
CA GLU A 38 -7.80 -1.10 -5.97
C GLU A 38 -7.46 -2.59 -6.19
N TYR A 39 -6.54 -2.86 -7.11
CA TYR A 39 -6.08 -4.21 -7.42
C TYR A 39 -5.53 -4.93 -6.19
N ARG A 40 -4.59 -4.29 -5.47
CA ARG A 40 -3.97 -4.88 -4.28
C ARG A 40 -4.94 -4.99 -3.11
N ARG A 41 -5.96 -4.12 -3.02
CA ARG A 41 -7.02 -4.23 -2.02
C ARG A 41 -7.81 -5.52 -2.20
N GLN A 42 -8.23 -5.82 -3.42
CA GLN A 42 -8.97 -7.06 -3.71
C GLN A 42 -8.14 -8.30 -3.39
N LYS A 43 -6.84 -8.28 -3.72
CA LYS A 43 -5.90 -9.35 -3.33
C LYS A 43 -5.78 -9.47 -1.80
N ALA A 44 -5.58 -8.37 -1.10
CA ALA A 44 -5.48 -8.34 0.36
C ALA A 44 -6.78 -8.83 1.06
N GLU A 45 -7.95 -8.56 0.50
CA GLU A 45 -9.23 -9.06 1.02
C GLU A 45 -9.36 -10.59 0.87
N ASN A 46 -8.95 -11.12 -0.28
CA ASN A 46 -8.96 -12.57 -0.53
C ASN A 46 -7.88 -13.33 0.26
N HIS A 47 -6.83 -12.64 0.68
CA HIS A 47 -5.68 -13.19 1.41
C HIS A 47 -5.44 -12.43 2.73
N SER A 48 -6.51 -12.27 3.53
CA SER A 48 -6.47 -11.45 4.76
C SER A 48 -5.52 -11.97 5.85
N ASP A 49 -5.11 -13.23 5.78
CA ASP A 49 -4.18 -13.90 6.70
C ASP A 49 -2.71 -13.81 6.27
N ALA A 50 -2.45 -13.35 5.05
CA ALA A 50 -1.11 -13.27 4.48
C ALA A 50 -0.53 -11.84 4.61
N PRO A 51 0.50 -11.63 5.44
CA PRO A 51 1.06 -10.31 5.70
C PRO A 51 1.63 -9.64 4.44
N ASP A 52 2.13 -10.40 3.47
CA ASP A 52 2.69 -9.87 2.23
C ASP A 52 1.64 -9.12 1.40
N TYR A 53 0.41 -9.65 1.29
CA TYR A 53 -0.67 -8.97 0.58
C TYR A 53 -1.18 -7.74 1.34
N GLN A 54 -1.18 -7.79 2.68
CA GLN A 54 -1.50 -6.62 3.49
C GLN A 54 -0.44 -5.53 3.32
N TRP A 55 0.84 -5.88 3.43
CA TRP A 55 1.94 -4.94 3.21
C TRP A 55 1.87 -4.31 1.81
N SER A 56 1.65 -5.14 0.78
CA SER A 56 1.53 -4.69 -0.61
C SER A 56 0.42 -3.63 -0.78
N LEU A 57 -0.74 -3.80 -0.13
CA LEU A 57 -1.79 -2.79 -0.09
C LEU A 57 -1.34 -1.51 0.64
N GLY A 58 -0.66 -1.65 1.77
CA GLY A 58 -0.11 -0.52 2.51
C GLY A 58 0.89 0.30 1.67
N GLU A 59 1.76 -0.38 0.93
CA GLU A 59 2.72 0.23 0.00
C GLU A 59 2.03 0.95 -1.17
N ALA A 60 0.93 0.38 -1.67
CA ALA A 60 0.11 1.03 -2.70
C ALA A 60 -0.49 2.35 -2.18
N TYR A 61 -0.95 2.41 -0.93
CA TYR A 61 -1.39 3.67 -0.32
C TYR A 61 -0.26 4.70 -0.27
N VAL A 62 0.98 4.30 0.02
CA VAL A 62 2.15 5.19 -0.02
C VAL A 62 2.36 5.75 -1.43
N ARG A 63 2.37 4.90 -2.46
CA ARG A 63 2.53 5.33 -3.86
C ARG A 63 1.42 6.26 -4.33
N ASN A 64 0.20 5.98 -3.91
CA ASN A 64 -0.97 6.81 -4.20
C ASN A 64 -1.03 8.09 -3.34
N LYS A 65 -0.03 8.33 -2.48
CA LYS A 65 0.08 9.48 -1.59
C LYS A 65 -1.03 9.59 -0.55
N GLU A 66 -1.70 8.48 -0.26
CA GLU A 66 -2.66 8.34 0.84
C GLU A 66 -1.90 8.10 2.15
N TYR A 67 -0.97 9.00 2.52
CA TYR A 67 0.03 8.76 3.56
C TYR A 67 -0.60 8.52 4.94
N GLU A 68 -1.62 9.28 5.32
CA GLU A 68 -2.33 9.11 6.59
C GLU A 68 -2.95 7.71 6.70
N LYS A 69 -3.52 7.23 5.58
CA LYS A 69 -4.13 5.90 5.50
C LYS A 69 -3.06 4.81 5.54
N ALA A 70 -1.96 5.00 4.82
CA ALA A 70 -0.80 4.12 4.85
C ALA A 70 -0.24 4.01 6.28
N ILE A 71 -0.05 5.13 6.98
CA ILE A 71 0.46 5.16 8.36
C ILE A 71 -0.45 4.39 9.31
N SER A 72 -1.77 4.65 9.26
CA SER A 72 -2.74 3.94 10.10
C SER A 72 -2.70 2.43 9.83
N PHE A 73 -2.78 2.05 8.56
CA PHE A 73 -2.85 0.65 8.13
C PHE A 73 -1.55 -0.12 8.38
N LEU A 74 -0.40 0.40 7.93
CA LEU A 74 0.91 -0.21 8.13
C LEU A 74 1.33 -0.16 9.60
N GLY A 75 0.90 0.84 10.37
CA GLY A 75 1.14 0.90 11.82
C GLY A 75 0.46 -0.24 12.57
N ASP A 76 -0.78 -0.58 12.22
CA ASP A 76 -1.47 -1.75 12.79
C ASP A 76 -0.87 -3.07 12.33
N LEU A 77 -0.39 -3.13 11.08
CA LEU A 77 0.32 -4.30 10.56
C LEU A 77 1.68 -4.50 11.25
N HIS A 78 2.43 -3.43 11.48
CA HIS A 78 3.71 -3.45 12.18
C HIS A 78 3.57 -3.92 13.64
N LYS A 79 2.49 -3.58 14.35
CA LYS A 79 2.24 -4.12 15.70
C LYS A 79 2.14 -5.65 15.72
N LYS A 80 1.68 -6.27 14.62
CA LYS A 80 1.57 -7.72 14.48
C LYS A 80 2.87 -8.36 13.99
N TYR A 81 3.58 -7.66 13.11
CA TYR A 81 4.82 -8.11 12.48
C TYR A 81 5.93 -7.06 12.70
N PRO A 82 6.41 -6.91 13.94
CA PRO A 82 7.33 -5.82 14.29
C PRO A 82 8.68 -5.94 13.58
N ASP A 83 9.14 -7.16 13.29
CA ASP A 83 10.46 -7.41 12.69
C ASP A 83 10.45 -7.40 11.14
N ASP A 84 9.30 -7.15 10.52
CA ASP A 84 9.19 -7.12 9.06
C ASP A 84 9.73 -5.79 8.47
N LEU A 85 10.88 -5.88 7.79
CA LEU A 85 11.57 -4.73 7.22
C LEU A 85 10.79 -4.06 6.08
N ASN A 86 9.99 -4.80 5.32
CA ASN A 86 9.20 -4.21 4.24
C ASN A 86 8.10 -3.31 4.80
N ILE A 87 7.42 -3.79 5.85
CA ILE A 87 6.43 -3.01 6.58
C ILE A 87 7.07 -1.78 7.21
N GLN A 88 8.22 -1.94 7.88
CA GLN A 88 8.94 -0.82 8.48
C GLN A 88 9.34 0.23 7.43
N HIS A 89 9.89 -0.18 6.29
CA HIS A 89 10.30 0.73 5.22
C HIS A 89 9.12 1.49 4.62
N SER A 90 8.02 0.81 4.25
CA SER A 90 6.86 1.50 3.69
C SER A 90 6.19 2.45 4.69
N LEU A 91 6.15 2.08 5.97
CA LEU A 91 5.63 2.96 7.03
C LEU A 91 6.54 4.19 7.20
N LEU A 92 7.85 3.99 7.17
CA LEU A 92 8.83 5.07 7.24
C LEU A 92 8.74 6.02 6.03
N ASP A 93 8.54 5.50 4.82
CA ASP A 93 8.31 6.31 3.62
C ASP A 93 7.05 7.18 3.76
N ALA A 94 5.96 6.61 4.27
CA ALA A 94 4.72 7.36 4.52
C ALA A 94 4.92 8.47 5.57
N LEU A 95 5.62 8.15 6.66
CA LEU A 95 5.96 9.07 7.74
C LEU A 95 6.86 10.21 7.26
N PHE A 96 7.88 9.92 6.45
CA PHE A 96 8.72 10.96 5.86
C PHE A 96 7.96 11.86 4.87
N ALA A 97 6.99 11.30 4.16
CA ALA A 97 6.23 12.03 3.17
C ALA A 97 5.21 13.01 3.79
N ILE A 98 4.60 12.68 4.94
CA ILE A 98 3.66 13.56 5.63
C ILE A 98 4.34 14.71 6.39
N GLY A 99 5.58 14.52 6.86
CA GLY A 99 6.30 15.60 7.52
C GLY A 99 7.64 15.20 8.15
N LYS A 100 8.64 16.07 7.99
CA LYS A 100 9.99 15.95 8.57
C LYS A 100 10.04 16.44 10.03
N ASP A 101 9.14 15.97 10.89
CA ASP A 101 9.12 16.40 12.29
C ASP A 101 9.45 15.28 13.27
N GLU A 102 9.61 15.68 14.53
CA GLU A 102 10.04 14.85 15.67
C GLU A 102 9.23 13.55 15.80
N THR A 103 8.02 13.46 15.23
CA THR A 103 7.20 12.26 15.22
C THR A 103 7.91 11.07 14.56
N VAL A 104 8.54 11.28 13.40
CA VAL A 104 9.28 10.23 12.69
C VAL A 104 10.51 9.81 13.48
N VAL A 105 11.23 10.78 14.05
CA VAL A 105 12.43 10.55 14.86
C VAL A 105 12.08 9.74 16.12
N ASN A 106 11.02 10.12 16.83
CA ASN A 106 10.57 9.42 18.02
C ASN A 106 10.12 8.00 17.71
N TRP A 107 9.47 7.78 16.56
CA TRP A 107 9.09 6.43 16.14
C TRP A 107 10.30 5.57 15.79
N ILE A 108 11.27 6.09 15.03
CA ILE A 108 12.55 5.39 14.76
C ILE A 108 13.25 5.03 16.07
N LEU A 109 13.28 5.94 17.05
CA LEU A 109 13.88 5.67 18.36
C LEU A 109 13.14 4.53 19.10
N SER A 110 11.82 4.45 19.00
CA SER A 110 11.03 3.37 19.62
C SER A 110 11.25 1.98 19.02
N LEU A 111 11.87 1.88 17.83
CA LEU A 111 12.23 0.60 17.20
C LEU A 111 13.59 0.07 17.66
N ILE A 112 14.45 0.93 18.22
CA ILE A 112 15.87 0.62 18.51
C ILE A 112 16.09 0.37 20.02
N PHE A 113 15.12 0.66 20.88
CA PHE A 113 15.18 0.52 22.34
C PHE A 113 14.01 -0.30 22.89
#